data_AF-A0A2J0L7U9-F1
#
_entry.id   AF-A0A2J0L7U9-F1
#
_cell.length_a   1.000
_cell.length_b   1.000
_cell.length_c   1.000
_cell.angle_alpha   90.00
_cell.angle_beta   90.00
_cell.angle_gamma   90.00
#
_symmetry.space_group_name_H-M   'P 1'
#
loop_
_entity.id
_entity.type
_entity.pdbx_description
1 polymer ?
#
loop_
_entity_poly.entity_id
_entity_poly.type
_entity_poly.pdbx_seq_one_letter_code
_entity_poly.pdbx_strand_id
1 'polypeptide(L)'
;MKNNRAGFTLFELLVSIAVMAIITTAIFLVLATGIESWQYATDRLLLQKASSDLMNYLMDGGYDSDGIRDMVELRQAGANHIVFSTLWTDNSHAFNKQENKNQKFILNRQYKAGSSVPIAQFRPPGDSDFKTASVSFKYGASKKPDELDDEITVLDKLTDLSDIKIIFTPDADQDESVQKVFYWDKDNKKVYETYNGATKELIEHNPGVKVEGVYYMYFDNLNQPVIPKQDGFVSKDELKKITAVKIYLFLSRNNEWQESTSFTNIRNVGSTGVSITAGTKIPMPLPDKIRAFSVGNLFGPRQSNNNQISFTATPNKGSTWKITIWVAKTGDNMLNFMRYAIEYPPGKIVNSSYVNQKFAPEEFINLMSVDRSGMYDYERDTDISGELVRIRADEVTLEVTRCDFDGALLFIRP
;
A
#
# COMPACT_ATOMS: atom_id res chain seq x y z
N MET A 1 -66.97 -9.86 72.90
CA MET A 1 -65.68 -9.67 72.20
C MET A 1 -64.59 -10.38 72.98
N LYS A 2 -64.18 -11.58 72.55
CA LYS A 2 -63.00 -12.26 73.11
C LYS A 2 -61.81 -11.92 72.21
N ASN A 3 -60.92 -11.07 72.71
CA ASN A 3 -59.60 -10.87 72.09
C ASN A 3 -58.78 -12.13 72.34
N ASN A 4 -58.72 -13.03 71.36
CA ASN A 4 -57.71 -14.10 71.32
C ASN A 4 -56.34 -13.45 71.11
N ARG A 5 -55.66 -13.09 72.20
CA ARG A 5 -54.20 -12.88 72.18
C ARG A 5 -53.54 -14.25 72.19
N ALA A 6 -53.46 -14.88 71.02
CA ALA A 6 -52.54 -15.99 70.82
C ALA A 6 -51.12 -15.43 70.91
N GLY A 7 -50.39 -15.77 71.97
CA GLY A 7 -48.98 -15.47 72.08
C GLY A 7 -48.21 -16.34 71.09
N PHE A 8 -47.39 -15.72 70.23
CA PHE A 8 -46.46 -16.46 69.37
C PHE A 8 -45.56 -17.34 70.23
N THR A 9 -45.49 -18.61 69.87
CA THR A 9 -44.56 -19.53 70.53
C THR A 9 -43.13 -19.21 70.09
N LEU A 10 -42.14 -19.43 70.97
CA LEU A 10 -40.72 -19.30 70.62
C LEU A 10 -40.36 -20.11 69.36
N PHE A 11 -41.02 -21.26 69.20
CA PHE A 11 -40.87 -22.13 68.04
C PHE A 11 -41.33 -21.47 66.73
N GLU A 12 -42.50 -20.82 66.71
CA GLU A 12 -42.99 -20.08 65.53
C GLU A 12 -42.09 -18.91 65.16
N LEU A 13 -41.50 -18.23 66.15
CA LEU A 13 -40.52 -17.17 65.90
C LEU A 13 -39.23 -17.73 65.29
N LEU A 14 -38.71 -18.84 65.81
CA LEU A 14 -37.52 -19.50 65.29
C LEU A 14 -37.73 -20.02 63.86
N VAL A 15 -38.90 -20.61 63.57
CA VAL A 15 -39.26 -21.04 62.20
C VAL A 15 -39.35 -19.84 61.27
N SER A 16 -39.96 -18.73 61.70
CA SER A 16 -40.07 -17.51 60.89
C SER A 16 -38.70 -16.89 60.58
N ILE A 17 -37.78 -16.85 61.55
CA ILE A 17 -36.41 -16.38 61.36
C ILE A 17 -35.65 -17.32 60.42
N ALA A 18 -35.77 -18.63 60.59
CA ALA A 18 -35.12 -19.61 59.73
C ALA A 18 -35.60 -19.50 58.27
N VAL A 19 -36.91 -19.37 58.06
CA VAL A 19 -37.49 -19.17 56.73
C VAL A 19 -37.02 -17.84 56.12
N MET A 20 -37.01 -16.74 56.88
CA MET A 20 -36.46 -15.46 56.41
C MET A 20 -34.98 -15.56 56.05
N ALA A 21 -34.17 -16.26 56.84
CA ALA A 21 -32.74 -16.44 56.57
C ALA A 21 -32.52 -17.25 55.27
N ILE A 22 -33.29 -18.32 55.06
CA ILE A 22 -33.24 -19.13 53.84
C ILE A 22 -33.64 -18.28 52.63
N ILE A 23 -34.77 -17.56 52.70
CA ILE A 23 -35.25 -16.70 51.62
C ILE A 23 -34.24 -15.59 51.32
N THR A 24 -33.71 -14.92 52.35
CA THR A 24 -32.72 -13.85 52.19
C THR A 24 -31.44 -14.36 51.56
N THR A 25 -30.95 -15.54 51.98
CA THR A 25 -29.77 -16.17 51.40
C THR A 25 -30.00 -16.56 49.94
N ALA A 26 -31.18 -17.13 49.63
CA ALA A 26 -31.53 -17.48 48.25
C ALA A 26 -31.62 -16.23 47.35
N ILE A 27 -32.27 -15.16 47.82
CA ILE A 27 -32.34 -13.88 47.09
C ILE A 27 -30.95 -13.29 46.91
N PHE A 28 -30.12 -13.28 47.96
CA PHE A 28 -28.75 -12.78 47.89
C PHE A 28 -27.93 -13.55 46.85
N LEU A 29 -27.99 -14.88 46.83
CA LEU A 29 -27.27 -15.71 45.87
C LEU A 29 -27.75 -15.46 44.43
N VAL A 30 -29.05 -15.33 44.21
CA VAL A 30 -29.61 -15.01 42.88
C VAL A 30 -29.21 -13.61 42.43
N LEU A 31 -29.20 -12.62 43.33
CA LEU A 31 -28.78 -11.26 42.99
C LEU A 31 -27.27 -11.19 42.74
N ALA A 32 -26.45 -11.84 43.56
CA ALA A 32 -25.01 -11.91 43.38
C ALA A 32 -24.66 -12.55 42.03
N THR A 33 -25.22 -13.71 41.74
CA THR A 33 -25.02 -14.39 40.45
C THR A 33 -25.55 -13.58 39.26
N GLY A 34 -26.69 -12.88 39.42
CA GLY A 34 -27.22 -12.00 38.39
C GLY A 34 -26.31 -10.81 38.09
N ILE A 35 -25.73 -10.19 39.13
CA ILE A 35 -24.79 -9.07 39.00
C ILE A 35 -23.49 -9.56 38.35
N GLU A 36 -22.94 -10.69 38.78
CA GLU A 36 -21.73 -11.29 38.18
C GLU A 36 -21.95 -11.63 36.70
N SER A 37 -23.10 -12.22 36.36
CA SER A 37 -23.46 -12.53 34.97
C SER A 37 -23.61 -11.26 34.12
N TRP A 38 -24.23 -10.21 34.67
CA TRP A 38 -24.36 -8.92 33.98
C TRP A 38 -23.01 -8.22 33.78
N GLN A 39 -22.14 -8.23 34.78
CA GLN A 39 -20.78 -7.67 34.69
C GLN A 39 -19.96 -8.43 33.64
N TYR A 40 -19.97 -9.76 33.68
CA TYR A 40 -19.31 -10.60 32.70
C TYR A 40 -19.79 -10.34 31.27
N ALA A 41 -21.11 -10.25 31.06
CA ALA A 41 -21.68 -9.94 29.76
C ALA A 41 -21.26 -8.54 29.27
N THR A 42 -21.27 -7.56 30.17
CA THR A 42 -20.86 -6.18 29.86
C THR A 42 -19.37 -6.10 29.52
N ASP A 43 -18.51 -6.76 30.30
CA ASP A 43 -17.07 -6.77 30.07
C ASP A 43 -16.71 -7.45 28.74
N ARG A 44 -17.39 -8.54 28.38
CA ARG A 44 -17.26 -9.19 27.07
C ARG A 44 -17.71 -8.30 25.91
N LEU A 45 -18.84 -7.61 26.05
CA LEU A 45 -19.31 -6.68 25.02
C LEU A 45 -18.32 -5.53 24.79
N LEU A 46 -17.74 -4.99 25.88
CA LEU A 46 -16.74 -3.94 25.79
C LEU A 46 -15.42 -4.44 25.19
N LEU A 47 -14.98 -5.65 25.54
CA LEU A 47 -13.81 -6.28 24.92
C LEU A 47 -14.04 -6.54 23.43
N GLN A 48 -15.19 -7.06 23.04
CA GLN A 48 -15.53 -7.32 21.65
C GLN A 48 -15.56 -6.01 20.84
N LYS A 49 -16.20 -4.98 21.38
CA LYS A 49 -16.24 -3.65 20.75
C LYS A 49 -14.83 -3.07 20.58
N ALA A 50 -14.04 -3.03 21.66
CA ALA A 50 -12.67 -2.50 21.61
C ALA A 50 -11.78 -3.29 20.64
N SER A 51 -11.97 -4.61 20.58
CA SER A 51 -11.25 -5.48 19.65
C SER A 51 -11.62 -5.19 18.19
N SER A 52 -12.91 -5.12 17.89
CA SER A 52 -13.40 -4.78 16.55
C SER A 52 -12.98 -3.37 16.13
N ASP A 53 -13.12 -2.38 17.00
CA ASP A 53 -12.76 -0.99 16.71
C ASP A 53 -11.25 -0.86 16.42
N LEU A 54 -10.38 -1.44 17.26
CA LEU A 54 -8.94 -1.40 17.02
C LEU A 54 -8.54 -2.19 15.78
N MET A 55 -9.08 -3.41 15.60
CA MET A 55 -8.73 -4.23 14.43
C MET A 55 -9.19 -3.55 13.14
N ASN A 56 -10.41 -3.01 13.09
CA ASN A 56 -10.91 -2.28 11.94
C ASN A 56 -10.04 -1.05 11.66
N TYR A 57 -9.65 -0.30 12.69
CA TYR A 57 -8.79 0.85 12.53
C TYR A 57 -7.39 0.48 12.00
N LEU A 58 -6.77 -0.60 12.50
CA LEU A 58 -5.47 -1.05 11.98
C LEU A 58 -5.57 -1.49 10.51
N MET A 59 -6.68 -2.13 10.13
CA MET A 59 -6.86 -2.70 8.79
C MET A 59 -7.29 -1.67 7.75
N ASP A 60 -8.31 -0.87 8.07
CA ASP A 60 -9.03 0.03 7.16
C ASP A 60 -8.82 1.51 7.52
N GLY A 61 -8.17 1.80 8.65
CA GLY A 61 -7.92 3.16 9.08
C GLY A 61 -9.13 3.84 9.72
N GLY A 62 -9.05 5.15 9.86
CA GLY A 62 -10.12 6.00 10.38
C GLY A 62 -10.88 6.71 9.26
N TYR A 63 -11.83 7.58 9.61
CA TYR A 63 -12.58 8.36 8.62
C TYR A 63 -11.68 9.17 7.66
N ASP A 64 -10.59 9.73 8.19
CA ASP A 64 -9.60 10.54 7.45
C ASP A 64 -8.19 9.93 7.49
N SER A 65 -8.08 8.61 7.66
CA SER A 65 -6.78 7.96 7.88
C SER A 65 -6.75 6.59 7.25
N ASP A 66 -5.65 6.26 6.57
CA ASP A 66 -5.51 5.00 5.82
C ASP A 66 -5.18 3.79 6.72
N GLY A 67 -5.60 2.60 6.33
CA GLY A 67 -5.25 1.35 7.03
C GLY A 67 -4.10 0.59 6.40
N ILE A 68 -3.79 -0.60 6.94
CA ILE A 68 -2.83 -1.54 6.33
C ILE A 68 -3.32 -2.01 4.95
N ARG A 69 -4.64 -2.05 4.69
CA ARG A 69 -5.19 -2.42 3.37
C ARG A 69 -4.88 -1.40 2.28
N ASP A 70 -4.72 -0.14 2.65
CA ASP A 70 -4.43 0.97 1.73
C ASP A 70 -2.93 1.17 1.50
N MET A 71 -2.10 0.34 2.13
CA MET A 71 -0.67 0.35 1.93
C MET A 71 -0.31 0.16 0.45
N VAL A 72 0.59 1.02 -0.02
CA VAL A 72 1.20 0.94 -1.34
C VAL A 72 2.59 0.30 -1.26
N GLU A 73 3.35 0.61 -0.22
CA GLU A 73 4.68 0.02 -0.03
C GLU A 73 4.95 -0.26 1.44
N LEU A 74 5.39 -1.48 1.71
CA LEU A 74 5.94 -1.84 3.01
C LEU A 74 7.37 -1.29 3.11
N ARG A 75 7.72 -0.69 4.25
CA ARG A 75 9.01 -0.03 4.48
C ARG A 75 9.82 -0.75 5.54
N GLN A 76 9.16 -1.13 6.63
CA GLN A 76 9.74 -1.96 7.68
C GLN A 76 8.67 -2.94 8.19
N ALA A 77 9.12 -4.14 8.53
CA ALA A 77 8.29 -5.21 9.02
C ALA A 77 8.96 -5.85 10.24
N GLY A 78 8.33 -5.74 11.40
CA GLY A 78 8.74 -6.41 12.63
C GLY A 78 7.57 -7.10 13.32
N ALA A 79 7.86 -7.82 14.40
CA ALA A 79 6.84 -8.63 15.08
C ALA A 79 5.78 -7.79 15.81
N ASN A 80 6.14 -6.61 16.32
CA ASN A 80 5.26 -5.72 17.09
C ASN A 80 5.03 -4.36 16.44
N HIS A 81 5.55 -4.16 15.23
CA HIS A 81 5.39 -2.92 14.47
C HIS A 81 5.38 -3.18 12.97
N ILE A 82 4.75 -2.27 12.24
CA ILE A 82 4.72 -2.23 10.79
C ILE A 82 4.88 -0.78 10.34
N VAL A 83 5.75 -0.54 9.36
CA VAL A 83 5.98 0.78 8.76
C VAL A 83 5.70 0.70 7.28
N PHE A 84 4.87 1.61 6.78
CA PHE A 84 4.42 1.61 5.40
C PHE A 84 4.10 2.99 4.86
N SER A 85 3.99 3.11 3.54
CA SER A 85 3.49 4.31 2.87
C SER A 85 2.16 4.02 2.17
N THR A 86 1.32 5.05 2.12
CA THR A 86 0.01 5.06 1.46
C THR A 86 0.03 6.07 0.33
N LEU A 87 -1.04 6.11 -0.47
CA LEU A 87 -1.19 7.20 -1.44
C LEU A 87 -1.38 8.52 -0.68
N TRP A 88 -0.65 9.54 -1.09
CA TRP A 88 -0.80 10.87 -0.56
C TRP A 88 -1.89 11.61 -1.32
N THR A 89 -2.75 12.30 -0.58
CA THR A 89 -3.78 13.16 -1.12
C THR A 89 -3.42 14.61 -0.85
N ASP A 90 -3.04 15.33 -1.90
CA ASP A 90 -2.80 16.76 -1.87
C ASP A 90 -4.07 17.53 -2.23
N ASN A 91 -4.65 18.18 -1.22
CA ASN A 91 -5.80 19.07 -1.33
C ASN A 91 -5.42 20.55 -1.10
N SER A 92 -4.13 20.89 -1.20
CA SER A 92 -3.64 22.24 -0.87
C SER A 92 -3.85 23.27 -1.98
N HIS A 93 -4.44 22.87 -3.10
CA HIS A 93 -4.52 23.68 -4.30
C HIS A 93 -5.96 24.10 -4.63
N ALA A 94 -6.10 25.38 -5.00
CA ALA A 94 -7.25 25.89 -5.72
C ALA A 94 -6.75 26.52 -7.02
N PHE A 95 -7.47 26.32 -8.12
CA PHE A 95 -7.10 26.92 -9.40
C PHE A 95 -7.42 28.40 -9.40
N ASN A 96 -6.39 29.23 -9.53
CA ASN A 96 -6.50 30.66 -9.75
C ASN A 96 -5.86 31.00 -11.09
N LYS A 97 -6.63 31.57 -12.03
CA LYS A 97 -6.13 31.90 -13.38
C LYS A 97 -4.93 32.84 -13.40
N GLN A 98 -4.76 33.69 -12.38
CA GLN A 98 -3.64 34.64 -12.31
C GLN A 98 -2.35 33.96 -11.80
N GLU A 99 -2.48 33.01 -10.88
CA GLU A 99 -1.36 32.36 -10.20
C GLU A 99 -0.94 31.07 -10.92
N ASN A 100 -1.90 30.25 -11.37
CA ASN A 100 -1.68 28.97 -12.01
C ASN A 100 -1.65 29.09 -13.54
N LYS A 101 -0.66 29.82 -14.07
CA LYS A 101 -0.45 29.91 -15.52
C LYS A 101 -0.32 28.51 -16.14
N ASN A 102 -1.10 28.24 -17.17
CA ASN A 102 -1.19 26.94 -17.84
C ASN A 102 -1.70 25.78 -16.95
N GLN A 103 -2.43 26.06 -15.85
CA GLN A 103 -3.03 25.04 -14.99
C GLN A 103 -1.99 24.09 -14.37
N LYS A 104 -0.85 24.67 -13.99
CA LYS A 104 0.28 23.98 -13.35
C LYS A 104 0.19 24.08 -11.83
N PHE A 105 0.52 22.97 -11.18
CA PHE A 105 0.54 22.83 -9.73
C PHE A 105 1.81 22.07 -9.32
N ILE A 106 2.47 22.52 -8.26
CA ILE A 106 3.63 21.85 -7.67
C ILE A 106 3.10 20.98 -6.53
N LEU A 107 3.47 19.70 -6.51
CA LEU A 107 3.04 18.78 -5.46
C LEU A 107 3.54 19.23 -4.09
N ASN A 108 2.72 19.06 -3.05
CA ASN A 108 3.08 19.43 -1.68
C ASN A 108 4.07 18.46 -0.99
N ARG A 109 4.45 17.37 -1.68
CA ARG A 109 5.44 16.38 -1.26
C ARG A 109 6.19 15.88 -2.49
N GLN A 110 7.45 15.47 -2.29
CA GLN A 110 8.25 14.84 -3.33
C GLN A 110 7.57 13.57 -3.84
N TYR A 111 7.55 13.41 -5.15
CA TYR A 111 6.95 12.27 -5.80
C TYR A 111 7.95 11.12 -5.93
N LYS A 112 7.50 9.90 -5.62
CA LYS A 112 8.35 8.72 -5.72
C LYS A 112 8.64 8.36 -7.18
N ALA A 113 9.91 8.49 -7.58
CA ALA A 113 10.37 8.12 -8.91
C ALA A 113 9.97 6.68 -9.31
N GLY A 114 9.44 6.54 -10.52
CA GLY A 114 8.98 5.26 -11.06
C GLY A 114 7.59 4.81 -10.61
N SER A 115 6.87 5.63 -9.83
CA SER A 115 5.48 5.37 -9.46
C SER A 115 4.49 5.69 -10.59
N SER A 116 3.22 5.35 -10.40
CA SER A 116 2.13 5.71 -11.33
C SER A 116 1.88 7.22 -11.35
N VAL A 117 1.72 7.77 -12.57
CA VAL A 117 1.39 9.20 -12.78
C VAL A 117 0.29 9.64 -11.80
N PRO A 118 0.46 10.80 -11.13
CA PRO A 118 -0.55 11.33 -10.21
C PRO A 118 -1.94 11.39 -10.83
N ILE A 119 -2.97 11.17 -10.03
CA ILE A 119 -4.37 11.34 -10.43
C ILE A 119 -4.80 12.72 -9.98
N ALA A 120 -5.14 13.63 -10.91
CA ALA A 120 -5.81 14.87 -10.54
C ALA A 120 -7.33 14.70 -10.60
N GLN A 121 -7.98 15.32 -9.64
CA GLN A 121 -9.41 15.56 -9.62
C GLN A 121 -9.65 17.05 -9.39
N PHE A 122 -10.72 17.57 -9.97
CA PHE A 122 -11.12 18.97 -9.76
C PHE A 122 -12.61 19.06 -9.44
N ARG A 123 -12.96 20.06 -8.65
CA ARG A 123 -14.35 20.41 -8.33
C ARG A 123 -14.60 21.86 -8.68
N PRO A 124 -15.39 22.15 -9.72
CA PRO A 124 -15.79 23.52 -10.05
C PRO A 124 -16.55 24.20 -8.91
N PRO A 125 -16.49 25.54 -8.79
CA PRO A 125 -17.29 26.26 -7.82
C PRO A 125 -18.78 25.95 -7.96
N GLY A 126 -19.41 25.50 -6.88
CA GLY A 126 -20.83 25.15 -6.85
C GLY A 126 -21.16 23.69 -7.18
N ASP A 127 -20.20 22.88 -7.64
CA ASP A 127 -20.37 21.43 -7.76
C ASP A 127 -20.16 20.74 -6.41
N SER A 128 -20.89 19.64 -6.16
CA SER A 128 -20.73 18.80 -4.97
C SER A 128 -19.52 17.87 -5.07
N ASP A 129 -19.26 17.35 -6.26
CA ASP A 129 -18.39 16.19 -6.47
C ASP A 129 -17.13 16.52 -7.28
N PHE A 130 -16.05 15.83 -6.94
CA PHE A 130 -14.79 15.87 -7.68
C PHE A 130 -14.90 15.06 -8.98
N LYS A 131 -14.34 15.60 -10.06
CA LYS A 131 -14.25 14.95 -11.39
C LYS A 131 -12.79 14.67 -11.70
N THR A 132 -12.49 13.48 -12.22
CA THR A 132 -11.14 13.12 -12.65
C THR A 132 -10.73 13.92 -13.89
N ALA A 133 -9.49 14.43 -13.91
CA ALA A 133 -8.91 15.13 -15.04
C ALA A 133 -7.72 14.37 -15.64
N SER A 134 -7.51 14.59 -16.93
CA SER A 134 -6.30 14.23 -17.67
C SER A 134 -5.16 15.15 -17.24
N VAL A 135 -3.98 14.55 -17.06
CA VAL A 135 -2.80 15.27 -16.57
C VAL A 135 -1.56 14.96 -17.38
N SER A 136 -0.65 15.92 -17.38
CA SER A 136 0.76 15.70 -17.70
C SER A 136 1.58 15.89 -16.42
N PHE A 137 2.55 15.03 -16.19
CA PHE A 137 3.44 15.10 -15.04
C PHE A 137 4.87 15.32 -15.49
N LYS A 138 5.58 16.20 -14.77
CA LYS A 138 6.99 16.48 -14.99
C LYS A 138 7.71 16.39 -13.65
N TYR A 139 8.71 15.51 -13.61
CA TYR A 139 9.59 15.40 -12.46
C TYR A 139 10.37 16.69 -12.22
N GLY A 140 10.50 17.00 -10.95
CA GLY A 140 11.43 17.99 -10.44
C GLY A 140 12.89 17.61 -10.68
N ALA A 141 13.76 18.61 -10.78
CA ALA A 141 15.20 18.41 -10.77
C ALA A 141 15.73 18.26 -9.33
N SER A 142 15.06 18.87 -8.35
CA SER A 142 15.46 18.81 -6.95
C SER A 142 14.88 17.58 -6.27
N LYS A 143 15.72 16.56 -6.06
CA LYS A 143 15.35 15.32 -5.36
C LYS A 143 15.34 15.48 -3.83
N LYS A 144 15.00 16.68 -3.33
CA LYS A 144 15.08 17.02 -1.89
C LYS A 144 13.69 17.33 -1.32
N PRO A 145 13.36 16.86 -0.10
CA PRO A 145 12.06 17.12 0.53
C PRO A 145 11.68 18.59 0.63
N ASP A 146 12.65 19.46 0.92
CA ASP A 146 12.43 20.88 1.20
C ASP A 146 12.37 21.76 -0.07
N GLU A 147 12.70 21.19 -1.23
CA GLU A 147 12.73 21.88 -2.52
C GLU A 147 11.75 21.19 -3.47
N LEU A 148 10.45 21.42 -3.26
CA LEU A 148 9.38 20.80 -4.04
C LEU A 148 9.33 21.40 -5.46
N ASP A 149 9.55 20.57 -6.48
CA ASP A 149 9.53 21.00 -7.87
C ASP A 149 8.92 19.97 -8.85
N ASP A 150 8.33 18.89 -8.34
CA ASP A 150 7.47 18.00 -9.11
C ASP A 150 6.19 18.72 -9.54
N GLU A 151 5.97 18.80 -10.85
CA GLU A 151 4.91 19.59 -11.45
C GLU A 151 3.86 18.69 -12.11
N ILE A 152 2.59 18.97 -11.80
CA ILE A 152 1.44 18.44 -12.53
C ILE A 152 0.77 19.55 -13.33
N THR A 153 0.44 19.25 -14.58
CA THR A 153 -0.36 20.11 -15.45
C THR A 153 -1.70 19.45 -15.71
N VAL A 154 -2.79 20.11 -15.33
CA VAL A 154 -4.14 19.65 -15.67
C VAL A 154 -4.46 20.04 -17.11
N LEU A 155 -4.79 19.07 -17.94
CA LEU A 155 -5.04 19.27 -19.38
C LEU A 155 -6.49 19.66 -19.66
N ASP A 156 -7.42 19.21 -18.82
CA ASP A 156 -8.81 19.64 -18.86
C ASP A 156 -8.92 21.12 -18.51
N LYS A 157 -9.88 21.80 -19.15
CA LYS A 157 -10.10 23.22 -18.89
C LYS A 157 -10.77 23.42 -17.53
N LEU A 158 -10.06 24.08 -16.63
CA LEU A 158 -10.52 24.42 -15.28
C LEU A 158 -11.29 25.74 -15.25
N THR A 159 -12.32 25.78 -14.42
CA THR A 159 -13.04 27.01 -14.06
C THR A 159 -12.28 27.71 -12.94
N ASP A 160 -12.21 29.03 -12.98
CA ASP A 160 -11.54 29.79 -11.92
C ASP A 160 -12.13 29.45 -10.54
N LEU A 161 -11.27 29.36 -9.52
CA LEU A 161 -11.59 28.93 -8.16
C LEU A 161 -12.03 27.45 -8.01
N SER A 162 -11.71 26.58 -8.97
CA SER A 162 -11.95 25.13 -8.80
C SER A 162 -11.00 24.55 -7.74
N ASP A 163 -11.53 23.74 -6.83
CA ASP A 163 -10.70 22.97 -5.89
C ASP A 163 -9.95 21.87 -6.65
N ILE A 164 -8.69 21.66 -6.34
CA ILE A 164 -7.83 20.66 -6.99
C ILE A 164 -7.35 19.67 -5.93
N LYS A 165 -7.55 18.39 -6.24
CA LYS A 165 -7.13 17.25 -5.45
C LYS A 165 -6.19 16.40 -6.29
N ILE A 166 -4.99 16.13 -5.79
CA ILE A 166 -3.99 15.32 -6.49
C ILE A 166 -3.64 14.12 -5.62
N ILE A 167 -3.78 12.92 -6.16
CA ILE A 167 -3.47 11.67 -5.47
C ILE A 167 -2.21 11.07 -6.11
N PHE A 168 -1.18 10.79 -5.32
CA PHE A 168 0.10 10.28 -5.81
C PHE A 168 0.86 9.44 -4.78
N THR A 169 1.93 8.77 -5.20
CA THR A 169 2.82 8.03 -4.31
C THR A 169 3.93 8.96 -3.81
N PRO A 170 3.96 9.32 -2.52
CA PRO A 170 5.01 10.18 -1.99
C PRO A 170 6.35 9.45 -1.85
N ASP A 171 7.46 10.18 -1.93
CA ASP A 171 8.80 9.63 -1.74
C ASP A 171 9.14 9.45 -0.25
N ALA A 172 8.75 8.29 0.29
CA ALA A 172 9.06 7.89 1.65
C ALA A 172 10.55 7.57 1.90
N ASP A 173 11.41 7.50 0.87
CA ASP A 173 12.86 7.39 1.06
C ASP A 173 13.48 8.73 1.47
N GLN A 174 12.89 9.85 1.03
CA GLN A 174 13.37 11.20 1.31
C GLN A 174 12.60 11.88 2.46
N ASP A 175 11.32 11.55 2.65
CA ASP A 175 10.46 12.14 3.68
C ASP A 175 9.87 11.07 4.60
N GLU A 176 10.30 11.02 5.86
CA GLU A 176 9.74 10.09 6.86
C GLU A 176 8.33 10.49 7.32
N SER A 177 7.91 11.74 7.13
CA SER A 177 6.58 12.21 7.56
C SER A 177 5.44 11.55 6.78
N VAL A 178 5.72 11.05 5.57
CA VAL A 178 4.77 10.31 4.74
C VAL A 178 4.73 8.81 5.07
N GLN A 179 5.57 8.35 6.01
CA GLN A 179 5.52 6.99 6.52
C GLN A 179 4.53 6.89 7.67
N LYS A 180 3.74 5.82 7.63
CA LYS A 180 2.80 5.44 8.66
C LYS A 180 3.37 4.29 9.47
N VAL A 181 3.32 4.43 10.80
CA VAL A 181 3.80 3.42 11.74
C VAL A 181 2.66 3.01 12.63
N PHE A 182 2.38 1.70 12.67
CA PHE A 182 1.65 1.12 13.79
C PHE A 182 2.63 0.33 14.64
N TYR A 183 2.65 0.59 15.95
CA TYR A 183 3.48 -0.17 16.87
C TYR A 183 2.76 -0.41 18.20
N TRP A 184 3.04 -1.57 18.80
CA TRP A 184 2.60 -1.90 20.14
C TRP A 184 3.74 -1.74 21.14
N ASP A 185 3.50 -0.88 22.11
CA ASP A 185 4.35 -0.66 23.26
C ASP A 185 4.01 -1.69 24.34
N LYS A 186 4.92 -2.65 24.50
CA LYS A 186 4.77 -3.77 25.43
C LYS A 186 4.77 -3.33 26.90
N ASP A 187 5.56 -2.32 27.24
CA ASP A 187 5.74 -1.89 28.63
C ASP A 187 4.50 -1.15 29.10
N ASN A 188 3.95 -0.29 28.24
CA ASN A 188 2.75 0.49 28.55
C ASN A 188 1.45 -0.22 28.16
N LYS A 189 1.51 -1.36 27.46
CA LYS A 189 0.33 -2.11 26.95
C LYS A 189 -0.59 -1.25 26.08
N LYS A 190 0.01 -0.45 25.20
CA LYS A 190 -0.68 0.54 24.35
C LYS A 190 -0.29 0.38 22.89
N VAL A 191 -1.20 0.76 22.00
CA VAL A 191 -0.98 0.76 20.56
C VAL A 191 -0.99 2.19 20.08
N TYR A 192 0.03 2.52 19.29
CA TYR A 192 0.22 3.85 18.76
C TYR A 192 0.22 3.83 17.24
N GLU A 193 -0.29 4.92 16.69
CA GLU A 193 -0.12 5.30 15.30
C GLU A 193 0.78 6.53 15.26
N THR A 194 1.84 6.49 14.45
CA THR A 194 2.60 7.68 14.06
C THR A 194 2.37 7.93 12.58
N TYR A 195 1.91 9.14 12.24
CA TYR A 195 1.72 9.58 10.86
C TYR A 195 1.82 11.10 10.76
N ASN A 196 2.45 11.63 9.71
CA ASN A 196 2.63 13.07 9.50
C ASN A 196 3.26 13.79 10.71
N GLY A 197 4.24 13.16 11.36
CA GLY A 197 4.95 13.69 12.54
C GLY A 197 4.15 13.70 13.84
N ALA A 198 2.91 13.22 13.84
CA ALA A 198 2.08 13.11 15.03
C ALA A 198 1.96 11.66 15.49
N THR A 199 2.04 11.43 16.80
CA THR A 199 1.79 10.11 17.42
C THR A 199 0.54 10.18 18.26
N LYS A 200 -0.37 9.20 18.09
CA LYS A 200 -1.60 9.08 18.90
C LYS A 200 -1.84 7.65 19.36
N GLU A 201 -2.51 7.51 20.50
CA GLU A 201 -2.94 6.24 21.06
C GLU A 201 -4.29 5.81 20.46
N LEU A 202 -4.43 4.56 20.03
CA LEU A 202 -5.62 4.09 19.31
C LEU A 202 -6.79 3.62 20.19
N ILE A 203 -6.59 3.42 21.50
CA ILE A 203 -7.63 2.93 22.43
C ILE A 203 -7.77 3.84 23.66
N GLU A 204 -7.75 5.16 23.48
CA GLU A 204 -7.87 6.09 24.61
C GLU A 204 -9.24 6.00 25.34
N HIS A 205 -10.30 5.55 24.66
CA HIS A 205 -11.68 5.66 25.14
C HIS A 205 -12.35 4.35 25.62
N ASN A 206 -11.58 3.27 25.84
CA ASN A 206 -12.12 2.01 26.39
C ASN A 206 -11.59 1.76 27.82
N PRO A 207 -12.19 2.40 28.85
CA PRO A 207 -11.69 2.32 30.21
C PRO A 207 -11.69 0.87 30.72
N GLY A 208 -10.55 0.44 31.25
CA GLY A 208 -10.35 -0.90 31.83
C GLY A 208 -9.96 -2.00 30.83
N VAL A 209 -9.94 -1.71 29.53
CA VAL A 209 -9.41 -2.64 28.50
C VAL A 209 -7.90 -2.43 28.39
N LYS A 210 -7.12 -3.52 28.39
CA LYS A 210 -5.66 -3.50 28.21
C LYS A 210 -5.27 -4.21 26.93
N VAL A 211 -4.30 -3.66 26.20
CA VAL A 211 -3.74 -4.31 25.01
C VAL A 211 -2.55 -5.18 25.42
N GLU A 212 -2.81 -6.46 25.51
CA GLU A 212 -1.85 -7.46 25.98
C GLU A 212 -0.88 -7.91 24.89
N GLY A 213 -1.24 -7.66 23.61
CA GLY A 213 -0.35 -7.91 22.48
C GLY A 213 -0.95 -7.47 21.15
N VAL A 214 -0.11 -6.90 20.29
CA VAL A 214 -0.35 -6.81 18.85
C VAL A 214 0.85 -7.41 18.14
N TYR A 215 0.60 -8.42 17.31
CA TYR A 215 1.65 -9.10 16.56
C TYR A 215 1.35 -9.16 15.09
N TYR A 216 2.38 -8.91 14.28
CA TYR A 216 2.32 -8.94 12.83
C TYR A 216 3.10 -10.15 12.32
N MET A 217 2.43 -10.96 11.50
CA MET A 217 3.04 -12.06 10.76
C MET A 217 2.93 -11.78 9.27
N TYR A 218 4.00 -12.03 8.54
CA TYR A 218 4.13 -11.68 7.15
C TYR A 218 4.18 -12.94 6.28
N PHE A 219 3.57 -12.89 5.10
CA PHE A 219 3.51 -14.01 4.18
C PHE A 219 3.93 -13.59 2.78
N ASP A 220 4.64 -14.46 2.08
CA ASP A 220 4.98 -14.28 0.67
C ASP A 220 3.83 -14.72 -0.27
N ASN A 221 4.06 -14.62 -1.57
CA ASN A 221 3.09 -14.98 -2.60
C ASN A 221 2.77 -16.49 -2.68
N LEU A 222 3.56 -17.34 -2.00
CA LEU A 222 3.33 -18.77 -1.84
C LEU A 222 2.68 -19.10 -0.49
N ASN A 223 2.23 -18.07 0.24
CA ASN A 223 1.70 -18.15 1.60
C ASN A 223 2.69 -18.76 2.61
N GLN A 224 4.00 -18.64 2.36
CA GLN A 224 5.01 -19.04 3.32
C GLN A 224 5.29 -17.90 4.31
N PRO A 225 5.46 -18.20 5.60
CA PRO A 225 5.76 -17.18 6.59
C PRO A 225 7.16 -16.59 6.35
N VAL A 226 7.22 -15.27 6.26
CA VAL A 226 8.48 -14.51 6.20
C VAL A 226 8.88 -14.15 7.63
N ILE A 227 9.96 -14.77 8.11
CA ILE A 227 10.36 -14.69 9.52
C ILE A 227 11.33 -13.51 9.72
N PRO A 228 11.07 -12.60 10.68
CA PRO A 228 12.03 -11.57 11.07
C PRO A 228 13.36 -12.20 11.52
N LYS A 229 14.47 -11.51 11.25
CA LYS A 229 15.81 -11.94 11.69
C LYS A 229 15.97 -11.73 13.21
N GLN A 230 17.15 -12.10 13.73
CA GLN A 230 17.46 -11.99 15.17
C GLN A 230 17.37 -10.56 15.72
N ASP A 231 17.50 -9.54 14.85
CA ASP A 231 17.32 -8.13 15.19
C ASP A 231 15.84 -7.72 15.34
N GLY A 232 14.90 -8.63 15.06
CA GLY A 232 13.46 -8.39 15.15
C GLY A 232 12.84 -7.82 13.87
N PHE A 233 13.62 -7.65 12.79
CA PHE A 233 13.16 -7.07 11.53
C PHE A 233 13.29 -8.04 10.36
N VAL A 234 12.39 -7.95 9.40
CA VAL A 234 12.54 -8.63 8.11
C VAL A 234 13.61 -7.92 7.28
N SER A 235 14.50 -8.68 6.62
CA SER A 235 15.53 -8.05 5.77
C SER A 235 14.93 -7.38 4.54
N LYS A 236 15.58 -6.32 4.04
CA LYS A 236 15.12 -5.56 2.85
C LYS A 236 14.79 -6.45 1.64
N ASP A 237 15.53 -7.52 1.40
CA ASP A 237 15.27 -8.43 0.27
C ASP A 237 14.02 -9.30 0.47
N GLU A 238 13.77 -9.75 1.70
CA GLU A 238 12.58 -10.54 2.05
C GLU A 238 11.35 -9.66 2.18
N LEU A 239 11.52 -8.41 2.63
CA LEU A 239 10.47 -7.43 2.76
C LEU A 239 9.74 -7.19 1.44
N LYS A 240 10.47 -7.24 0.32
CA LYS A 240 9.95 -7.10 -1.04
C LYS A 240 9.10 -8.28 -1.51
N LYS A 241 9.19 -9.43 -0.82
CA LYS A 241 8.46 -10.66 -1.16
C LYS A 241 7.15 -10.78 -0.40
N ILE A 242 6.98 -10.01 0.69
CA ILE A 242 5.76 -10.04 1.50
C ILE A 242 4.59 -9.58 0.64
N THR A 243 3.54 -10.37 0.55
CA THR A 243 2.29 -10.03 -0.16
C THR A 243 1.06 -10.07 0.75
N ALA A 244 1.20 -10.52 2.00
CA ALA A 244 0.11 -10.51 2.96
C ALA A 244 0.61 -10.29 4.39
N VAL A 245 -0.27 -9.74 5.21
CA VAL A 245 -0.04 -9.50 6.63
C VAL A 245 -1.18 -10.12 7.43
N LYS A 246 -0.83 -10.82 8.49
CA LYS A 246 -1.75 -11.28 9.52
C LYS A 246 -1.47 -10.53 10.80
N ILE A 247 -2.52 -9.99 11.40
CA ILE A 247 -2.46 -9.29 12.68
C ILE A 247 -3.12 -10.15 13.73
N TYR A 248 -2.46 -10.29 14.88
CA TYR A 248 -3.01 -10.88 16.09
C TYR A 248 -3.17 -9.78 17.13
N LEU A 249 -4.36 -9.68 17.70
CA LEU A 249 -4.70 -8.74 18.75
C LEU A 249 -5.17 -9.50 19.98
N PHE A 250 -4.58 -9.18 21.12
CA PHE A 250 -4.92 -9.74 22.43
C PHE A 250 -5.33 -8.61 23.37
N LEU A 251 -6.58 -8.66 23.85
CA LEU A 251 -7.12 -7.72 24.82
C LEU A 251 -7.51 -8.42 26.12
N SER A 252 -7.38 -7.73 27.25
CA SER A 252 -7.87 -8.21 28.54
C SER A 252 -8.67 -7.16 29.29
N ARG A 253 -9.63 -7.62 30.11
CA ARG A 253 -10.40 -6.82 31.06
C ARG A 253 -10.96 -7.71 32.16
N ASN A 254 -10.73 -7.38 33.42
CA ASN A 254 -11.29 -8.08 34.59
C ASN A 254 -11.21 -9.62 34.50
N ASN A 255 -10.06 -10.15 34.10
CA ASN A 255 -9.77 -11.58 33.86
C ASN A 255 -10.40 -12.23 32.63
N GLU A 256 -11.24 -11.52 31.87
CA GLU A 256 -11.65 -11.93 30.53
C GLU A 256 -10.59 -11.56 29.50
N TRP A 257 -10.48 -12.39 28.47
CA TRP A 257 -9.54 -12.23 27.37
C TRP A 257 -10.27 -12.34 26.03
N GLN A 258 -9.88 -11.50 25.08
CA GLN A 258 -10.35 -11.55 23.71
C GLN A 258 -9.15 -11.64 22.78
N GLU A 259 -9.14 -12.68 21.94
CA GLU A 259 -8.24 -12.78 20.80
C GLU A 259 -8.99 -12.35 19.54
N SER A 260 -8.32 -11.64 18.65
CA SER A 260 -8.83 -11.33 17.33
C SER A 260 -7.71 -11.41 16.32
N THR A 261 -8.04 -11.95 15.14
CA THR A 261 -7.07 -12.07 14.06
C THR A 261 -7.67 -11.51 12.78
N SER A 262 -6.84 -10.84 12.01
CA SER A 262 -7.20 -10.37 10.67
C SER A 262 -6.08 -10.73 9.71
N PHE A 263 -6.45 -11.11 8.50
CA PHE A 263 -5.53 -11.44 7.43
C PHE A 263 -5.91 -10.60 6.22
N THR A 264 -4.93 -9.94 5.61
CA THR A 264 -5.15 -9.23 4.35
C THR A 264 -3.97 -9.39 3.42
N ASN A 265 -4.31 -9.46 2.14
CA ASN A 265 -3.33 -9.28 1.09
C ASN A 265 -3.00 -7.80 1.03
N ILE A 266 -1.71 -7.52 1.06
CA ILE A 266 -1.21 -6.17 0.91
C ILE A 266 -0.75 -5.98 -0.52
N ARG A 267 -1.04 -4.82 -1.06
CA ARG A 267 -0.36 -4.33 -2.24
C ARG A 267 1.01 -3.89 -1.78
N ASN A 268 1.92 -4.84 -1.55
CA ASN A 268 3.32 -4.52 -1.31
C ASN A 268 3.99 -4.22 -2.65
N VAL A 269 3.43 -3.21 -3.31
CA VAL A 269 3.98 -2.67 -4.53
C VAL A 269 5.10 -1.77 -4.08
N GLY A 270 6.28 -2.35 -3.89
CA GLY A 270 7.52 -1.58 -4.02
C GLY A 270 7.70 -0.95 -5.42
N SER A 271 6.62 -0.78 -6.21
CA SER A 271 6.60 -0.77 -7.67
C SER A 271 5.17 -0.70 -8.29
N THR A 272 4.47 0.43 -8.24
CA THR A 272 3.36 0.66 -9.20
C THR A 272 3.97 0.83 -10.59
N GLY A 273 3.64 -0.06 -11.54
CA GLY A 273 4.07 0.09 -12.93
C GLY A 273 3.54 1.40 -13.54
N VAL A 274 4.35 2.03 -14.38
CA VAL A 274 3.98 3.25 -15.12
C VAL A 274 3.06 2.87 -16.26
N SER A 275 1.87 3.46 -16.34
CA SER A 275 1.05 3.32 -17.56
C SER A 275 1.76 4.01 -18.72
N ILE A 276 1.95 3.27 -19.82
CA ILE A 276 2.71 3.73 -20.96
C ILE A 276 1.85 3.86 -22.20
N THR A 277 2.00 5.00 -22.86
CA THR A 277 1.54 5.24 -24.23
C THR A 277 2.72 5.75 -25.07
N ALA A 278 2.59 5.73 -26.40
CA ALA A 278 3.63 6.29 -27.26
C ALA A 278 3.92 7.76 -26.91
N GLY A 279 5.20 8.12 -26.79
CA GLY A 279 5.68 9.42 -26.33
C GLY A 279 5.95 9.52 -24.82
N THR A 280 5.58 8.50 -24.01
CA THR A 280 5.85 8.49 -22.57
C THR A 280 7.36 8.43 -22.31
N LYS A 281 7.89 9.35 -21.49
CA LYS A 281 9.31 9.41 -21.10
C LYS A 281 9.48 9.12 -19.61
N ILE A 282 10.35 8.18 -19.28
CA ILE A 282 10.55 7.66 -17.93
C ILE A 282 12.05 7.66 -17.63
N PRO A 283 12.52 8.33 -16.57
CA PRO A 283 13.90 8.17 -16.14
C PRO A 283 14.11 6.73 -15.65
N MET A 284 15.13 6.06 -16.17
CA MET A 284 15.51 4.73 -15.71
C MET A 284 16.53 4.83 -14.58
N PRO A 285 16.44 3.94 -13.57
CA PRO A 285 17.57 3.69 -12.68
C PRO A 285 18.80 3.26 -13.49
N LEU A 286 19.98 3.40 -12.89
CA LEU A 286 21.21 2.92 -13.52
C LEU A 286 21.08 1.44 -13.91
N PRO A 287 21.57 1.04 -15.10
CA PRO A 287 21.63 -0.34 -15.57
C PRO A 287 21.93 -1.41 -14.52
N ASP A 288 22.99 -1.20 -13.73
CA ASP A 288 23.49 -2.11 -12.71
C ASP A 288 22.61 -2.18 -11.45
N LYS A 289 21.78 -1.16 -11.27
CA LYS A 289 20.77 -1.11 -10.23
C LYS A 289 19.49 -1.81 -10.67
N ILE A 290 19.15 -1.88 -11.96
CA ILE A 290 17.88 -2.49 -12.38
C ILE A 290 17.82 -3.98 -11.97
N ARG A 291 16.92 -4.31 -11.04
CA ARG A 291 16.65 -5.68 -10.55
C ARG A 291 15.43 -6.30 -11.23
N ALA A 292 14.56 -5.50 -11.83
CA ALA A 292 13.44 -6.00 -12.61
C ALA A 292 13.04 -4.99 -13.69
N PHE A 293 12.75 -5.52 -14.89
CA PHE A 293 12.24 -4.76 -16.01
C PHE A 293 11.19 -5.61 -16.70
N SER A 294 9.92 -5.20 -16.70
CA SER A 294 8.84 -5.96 -17.33
C SER A 294 7.81 -5.04 -17.96
N VAL A 295 7.05 -5.57 -18.92
CA VAL A 295 5.89 -4.92 -19.51
C VAL A 295 4.71 -5.87 -19.44
N GLY A 296 3.54 -5.40 -19.03
CA GLY A 296 2.36 -6.25 -18.86
C GLY A 296 1.10 -5.44 -18.79
N ASN A 297 0.01 -6.11 -18.40
CA ASN A 297 -1.30 -5.49 -18.31
C ASN A 297 -1.71 -4.84 -19.64
N LEU A 298 -1.63 -5.63 -20.71
CA LEU A 298 -1.78 -5.20 -22.10
C LEU A 298 -3.25 -5.29 -22.54
N PHE A 299 -3.87 -4.14 -22.79
CA PHE A 299 -5.29 -4.05 -23.14
C PHE A 299 -5.53 -3.37 -24.48
N GLY A 300 -6.62 -3.75 -25.15
CA GLY A 300 -7.03 -3.15 -26.42
C GLY A 300 -5.95 -3.25 -27.51
N PRO A 301 -5.54 -4.47 -27.92
CA PRO A 301 -4.62 -4.61 -29.04
C PRO A 301 -5.24 -4.01 -30.31
N ARG A 302 -4.54 -3.06 -30.95
CA ARG A 302 -5.04 -2.35 -32.14
C ARG A 302 -5.05 -3.21 -33.40
N GLN A 303 -4.23 -4.25 -33.44
CA GLN A 303 -4.15 -5.23 -34.53
C GLN A 303 -4.33 -6.65 -33.97
N SER A 304 -4.75 -7.60 -34.80
CA SER A 304 -4.94 -8.97 -34.35
C SER A 304 -3.63 -9.76 -34.22
N ASN A 305 -2.62 -9.46 -35.04
CA ASN A 305 -1.50 -10.38 -35.28
C ASN A 305 -0.11 -9.72 -35.35
N ASN A 306 0.03 -8.43 -35.03
CA ASN A 306 1.34 -7.76 -35.06
C ASN A 306 1.41 -6.50 -34.18
N ASN A 307 0.89 -6.56 -32.95
CA ASN A 307 0.99 -5.42 -32.04
C ASN A 307 2.44 -5.28 -31.57
N GLN A 308 2.91 -4.04 -31.52
CA GLN A 308 4.28 -3.72 -31.14
C GLN A 308 4.31 -2.80 -29.92
N ILE A 309 5.26 -3.07 -29.03
CA ILE A 309 5.69 -2.12 -28.01
C ILE A 309 7.19 -1.88 -28.23
N SER A 310 7.58 -0.63 -28.37
CA SER A 310 8.97 -0.23 -28.56
C SER A 310 9.38 0.85 -27.58
N PHE A 311 10.61 0.72 -27.09
CA PHE A 311 11.25 1.64 -26.17
C PHE A 311 12.59 2.06 -26.73
N THR A 312 12.97 3.32 -26.53
CA THR A 312 14.33 3.79 -26.72
C THR A 312 14.91 4.27 -25.40
N ALA A 313 16.03 3.71 -24.99
CA ALA A 313 16.76 4.17 -23.81
C ALA A 313 17.96 5.02 -24.27
N THR A 314 17.93 6.31 -23.95
CA THR A 314 18.97 7.26 -24.34
C THR A 314 19.77 7.68 -23.11
N PRO A 315 21.05 7.30 -23.02
CA PRO A 315 21.94 7.79 -21.97
C PRO A 315 22.41 9.21 -22.26
N ASN A 316 22.80 9.96 -21.23
CA ASN A 316 23.41 11.30 -21.41
C ASN A 316 24.75 11.26 -22.17
N LYS A 317 25.44 10.11 -22.17
CA LYS A 317 26.65 9.83 -22.96
C LYS A 317 26.55 8.42 -23.54
N GLY A 318 26.84 8.26 -24.83
CA GLY A 318 26.76 6.98 -25.54
C GLY A 318 25.65 6.96 -26.60
N SER A 319 25.41 5.79 -27.19
CA SER A 319 24.37 5.62 -28.21
C SER A 319 23.03 5.18 -27.61
N THR A 320 21.93 5.46 -28.32
CA THR A 320 20.58 5.03 -27.92
C THR A 320 20.40 3.53 -28.11
N TRP A 321 19.70 2.89 -27.19
CA TRP A 321 19.25 1.50 -27.33
C TRP A 321 17.81 1.50 -27.77
N LYS A 322 17.41 0.49 -28.54
CA LYS A 322 16.01 0.29 -28.89
C LYS A 322 15.59 -1.15 -28.61
N ILE A 323 14.55 -1.32 -27.81
CA ILE A 323 13.94 -2.61 -27.52
C ILE A 323 12.60 -2.64 -28.22
N THR A 324 12.31 -3.72 -28.95
CA THR A 324 11.04 -3.93 -29.62
C THR A 324 10.49 -5.30 -29.28
N ILE A 325 9.20 -5.34 -28.93
CA ILE A 325 8.47 -6.54 -28.53
C ILE A 325 7.28 -6.68 -29.46
N TRP A 326 7.05 -7.88 -29.98
CA TRP A 326 5.90 -8.20 -30.82
C TRP A 326 4.96 -9.17 -30.12
N VAL A 327 3.68 -8.79 -30.08
CA VAL A 327 2.61 -9.53 -29.39
C VAL A 327 1.42 -9.71 -30.33
N ALA A 328 0.92 -10.94 -30.45
CA ALA A 328 -0.30 -11.26 -31.19
C ALA A 328 -1.46 -11.62 -30.26
N LYS A 329 -2.69 -11.39 -30.71
CA LYS A 329 -3.89 -11.91 -30.05
C LYS A 329 -4.09 -13.37 -30.48
N THR A 330 -4.23 -14.29 -29.53
CA THR A 330 -4.40 -15.73 -29.81
C THR A 330 -5.62 -16.31 -29.07
N GLY A 331 -6.80 -15.76 -29.37
CA GLY A 331 -8.08 -16.12 -28.74
C GLY A 331 -8.77 -14.92 -28.09
N ASP A 332 -9.92 -15.15 -27.44
CA ASP A 332 -10.72 -14.04 -26.90
C ASP A 332 -10.04 -13.30 -25.74
N ASN A 333 -9.28 -14.00 -24.88
CA ASN A 333 -8.61 -13.43 -23.70
C ASN A 333 -7.14 -13.87 -23.54
N MET A 334 -6.43 -14.19 -24.63
CA MET A 334 -5.02 -14.61 -24.54
C MET A 334 -4.16 -13.86 -25.56
N LEU A 335 -2.96 -13.50 -25.11
CA LEU A 335 -1.92 -12.90 -25.94
C LEU A 335 -0.78 -13.91 -26.14
N ASN A 336 0.00 -13.70 -27.20
CA ASN A 336 1.17 -14.48 -27.52
C ASN A 336 2.36 -13.55 -27.72
N PHE A 337 3.36 -13.65 -26.84
CA PHE A 337 4.63 -12.97 -26.98
C PHE A 337 5.44 -13.69 -28.07
N MET A 338 5.43 -13.11 -29.27
CA MET A 338 5.97 -13.78 -30.46
C MET A 338 7.49 -13.74 -30.49
N ARG A 339 8.04 -12.54 -30.34
CA ARG A 339 9.48 -12.27 -30.51
C ARG A 339 9.86 -10.91 -29.94
N TYR A 340 11.17 -10.70 -29.79
CA TYR A 340 11.76 -9.40 -29.46
C TYR A 340 13.00 -9.13 -30.30
N ALA A 341 13.42 -7.86 -30.33
CA ALA A 341 14.67 -7.41 -30.90
C ALA A 341 15.23 -6.25 -30.07
N ILE A 342 16.55 -6.27 -29.88
CA ILE A 342 17.33 -5.23 -29.22
C ILE A 342 18.32 -4.71 -30.24
N GLU A 343 18.32 -3.39 -30.43
CA GLU A 343 19.17 -2.69 -31.38
C GLU A 343 20.10 -1.71 -30.65
N TYR A 344 21.37 -1.66 -31.05
CA TYR A 344 22.37 -0.70 -30.56
C TYR A 344 23.46 -0.39 -31.61
N PRO A 345 23.57 0.87 -32.08
CA PRO A 345 22.51 1.89 -32.05
C PRO A 345 21.26 1.42 -32.83
N PRO A 346 20.15 2.17 -32.86
CA PRO A 346 18.97 1.78 -33.61
C PRO A 346 19.31 1.54 -35.09
N GLY A 347 18.83 0.43 -35.65
CA GLY A 347 19.20 -0.08 -36.97
C GLY A 347 20.23 -1.24 -36.95
N LYS A 348 20.97 -1.44 -35.86
CA LYS A 348 21.91 -2.57 -35.70
C LYS A 348 21.41 -3.53 -34.63
N ILE A 349 20.88 -4.68 -35.04
CA ILE A 349 20.38 -5.71 -34.10
C ILE A 349 21.56 -6.35 -33.37
N VAL A 350 21.53 -6.30 -32.05
CA VAL A 350 22.52 -6.94 -31.17
C VAL A 350 21.99 -8.21 -30.51
N ASN A 351 20.67 -8.31 -30.32
CA ASN A 351 20.03 -9.53 -29.82
C ASN A 351 18.58 -9.60 -30.34
N SER A 352 18.11 -10.80 -30.65
CA SER A 352 16.71 -11.05 -31.03
C SER A 352 16.39 -12.53 -30.84
N SER A 353 15.17 -12.85 -30.43
CA SER A 353 14.70 -14.25 -30.41
C SER A 353 13.20 -14.34 -30.63
N TYR A 354 12.78 -15.53 -31.06
CA TYR A 354 11.38 -15.95 -31.13
C TYR A 354 11.04 -16.70 -29.85
N VAL A 355 10.00 -16.26 -29.16
CA VAL A 355 9.62 -16.79 -27.83
C VAL A 355 8.36 -17.65 -27.93
N ASN A 356 7.34 -17.19 -28.67
CA ASN A 356 6.03 -17.84 -28.83
C ASN A 356 5.42 -18.34 -27.51
N GLN A 357 5.41 -17.47 -26.50
CA GLN A 357 4.83 -17.76 -25.19
C GLN A 357 3.44 -17.13 -25.07
N LYS A 358 2.44 -17.96 -24.75
CA LYS A 358 1.09 -17.48 -24.45
C LYS A 358 1.02 -16.96 -23.01
N PHE A 359 0.30 -15.86 -22.81
CA PHE A 359 0.10 -15.23 -21.52
C PHE A 359 -1.26 -14.52 -21.48
N ALA A 360 -1.82 -14.35 -20.28
CA ALA A 360 -3.04 -13.58 -20.09
C ALA A 360 -2.74 -12.06 -20.15
N PRO A 361 -3.67 -11.20 -20.59
CA PRO A 361 -3.47 -9.75 -20.68
C PRO A 361 -2.88 -9.10 -19.42
N GLU A 362 -3.31 -9.55 -18.25
CA GLU A 362 -2.87 -9.10 -16.91
C GLU A 362 -1.46 -9.57 -16.51
N GLU A 363 -0.87 -10.52 -17.22
CA GLU A 363 0.46 -11.04 -16.94
C GLU A 363 1.57 -10.14 -17.52
N PHE A 364 2.77 -10.28 -16.98
CA PHE A 364 3.93 -9.45 -17.34
C PHE A 364 4.98 -10.24 -18.11
N ILE A 365 5.44 -9.68 -19.21
CA ILE A 365 6.63 -10.09 -19.94
C ILE A 365 7.83 -9.48 -19.23
N ASN A 366 8.62 -10.31 -18.54
CA ASN A 366 9.90 -9.90 -17.97
C ASN A 366 10.92 -9.72 -19.08
N LEU A 367 11.41 -8.49 -19.25
CA LEU A 367 12.40 -8.07 -20.25
C LEU A 367 13.83 -8.44 -19.83
N MET A 368 14.12 -8.52 -18.53
CA MET A 368 15.44 -8.95 -18.04
C MET A 368 15.74 -10.40 -18.42
N SER A 369 14.76 -11.30 -18.34
CA SER A 369 14.93 -12.74 -18.62
C SER A 369 14.87 -13.10 -20.10
N VAL A 370 14.77 -12.10 -20.97
CA VAL A 370 14.69 -12.29 -22.42
C VAL A 370 16.07 -12.64 -23.00
N ASP A 371 17.15 -12.49 -22.21
CA ASP A 371 18.47 -13.07 -22.44
C ASP A 371 18.87 -13.97 -21.24
N ARG A 372 19.70 -15.00 -21.48
CA ARG A 372 20.24 -15.92 -20.45
C ARG A 372 21.13 -15.21 -19.41
N SER A 373 21.48 -13.95 -19.63
CA SER A 373 22.40 -13.18 -18.79
C SER A 373 21.72 -12.14 -17.89
N GLY A 374 20.44 -11.79 -18.09
CA GLY A 374 19.74 -10.85 -17.20
C GLY A 374 20.35 -9.45 -17.11
N MET A 375 21.38 -9.13 -17.89
CA MET A 375 22.20 -7.94 -17.75
C MET A 375 22.24 -7.26 -19.11
N TYR A 376 21.55 -6.13 -19.23
CA TYR A 376 21.78 -5.22 -20.35
C TYR A 376 23.14 -4.59 -20.12
N ASP A 377 24.15 -5.11 -20.82
CA ASP A 377 25.48 -4.50 -20.90
C ASP A 377 25.40 -3.37 -21.92
N TYR A 378 25.29 -2.12 -21.43
CA TYR A 378 25.22 -0.95 -22.30
C TYR A 378 26.62 -0.43 -22.74
N GLU A 379 27.68 -1.20 -22.48
CA GLU A 379 29.07 -0.88 -22.86
C GLU A 379 29.67 -2.01 -23.70
N ARG A 380 29.54 -1.90 -25.02
CA ARG A 380 30.58 -2.41 -25.93
C ARG A 380 30.93 -1.37 -26.97
N ASP A 381 31.83 -0.48 -26.58
CA ASP A 381 32.84 0.01 -27.50
C ASP A 381 33.77 -1.16 -27.86
N THR A 382 34.07 -1.30 -29.14
CA THR A 382 34.60 -2.50 -29.79
C THR A 382 36.06 -2.85 -29.48
N ASP A 383 36.64 -2.41 -28.35
CA ASP A 383 38.09 -2.51 -28.12
C ASP A 383 38.57 -2.96 -26.74
N ILE A 384 37.72 -3.59 -25.91
CA ILE A 384 38.18 -4.09 -24.60
C ILE A 384 37.78 -5.55 -24.39
N SER A 385 38.82 -6.36 -24.17
CA SER A 385 38.72 -7.78 -23.81
C SER A 385 38.40 -7.94 -22.33
N GLY A 386 37.33 -8.66 -22.01
CA GLY A 386 37.28 -9.50 -20.81
C GLY A 386 36.89 -8.90 -19.46
N GLU A 387 36.57 -7.61 -19.32
CA GLU A 387 36.03 -7.07 -18.06
C GLU A 387 34.67 -6.40 -18.27
N LEU A 388 33.71 -6.71 -17.38
CA LEU A 388 32.41 -6.03 -17.26
C LEU A 388 32.66 -4.54 -17.02
N VAL A 389 32.59 -3.74 -18.08
CA VAL A 389 32.79 -2.30 -17.99
C VAL A 389 31.52 -1.69 -17.38
N ARG A 390 31.72 -0.86 -16.35
CA ARG A 390 30.66 -0.21 -15.58
C ARG A 390 30.30 1.10 -16.23
N ILE A 391 29.05 1.19 -16.65
CA ILE A 391 28.49 2.40 -17.21
C ILE A 391 28.26 3.41 -16.10
N ARG A 392 29.12 4.41 -16.06
CA ARG A 392 28.86 5.66 -15.35
C ARG A 392 28.01 6.57 -16.24
N ALA A 393 26.76 6.18 -16.49
CA ALA A 393 25.78 7.09 -17.11
C ALA A 393 24.93 7.68 -15.99
N ASP A 394 25.14 8.95 -15.65
CA ASP A 394 24.46 9.56 -14.50
C ASP A 394 22.93 9.53 -14.61
N GLU A 395 22.38 9.54 -15.85
CA GLU A 395 20.95 9.42 -16.12
C GLU A 395 20.69 8.75 -17.49
N VAL A 396 19.67 7.89 -17.54
CA VAL A 396 19.15 7.27 -18.78
C VAL A 396 17.66 7.59 -18.87
N THR A 397 17.21 8.12 -20.00
CA THR A 397 15.78 8.34 -20.25
C THR A 397 15.25 7.26 -21.19
N LEU A 398 14.20 6.56 -20.76
CA LEU A 398 13.45 5.64 -21.59
C LEU A 398 12.23 6.33 -22.18
N GLU A 399 12.12 6.31 -23.50
CA GLU A 399 10.99 6.83 -24.25
C GLU A 399 10.24 5.68 -24.92
N VAL A 400 8.93 5.58 -24.70
CA VAL A 400 8.06 4.62 -25.39
C VAL A 400 7.82 5.16 -26.80
N THR A 401 8.51 4.63 -27.80
CA THR A 401 8.42 5.11 -29.18
C THR A 401 7.21 4.57 -29.92
N ARG A 402 6.68 3.42 -29.50
CA ARG A 402 5.45 2.82 -30.05
C ARG A 402 4.74 1.97 -29.01
N CYS A 403 3.42 2.06 -28.95
CA CYS A 403 2.56 1.18 -28.18
C CYS A 403 1.27 0.95 -28.98
N ASP A 404 1.10 -0.25 -29.53
CA ASP A 404 -0.09 -0.64 -30.31
C ASP A 404 -1.22 -1.21 -29.44
N PHE A 405 -1.26 -0.80 -28.16
CA PHE A 405 -2.28 -1.17 -27.18
C PHE A 405 -2.96 0.10 -26.68
N ASP A 406 -4.23 0.01 -26.34
CA ASP A 406 -4.97 1.10 -25.71
C ASP A 406 -4.46 1.36 -24.28
N GLY A 407 -3.91 0.34 -23.62
CA GLY A 407 -3.21 0.46 -22.34
C GLY A 407 -2.13 -0.61 -22.16
N ALA A 408 -1.03 -0.22 -21.53
CA ALA A 408 0.04 -1.11 -21.10
C ALA A 408 0.71 -0.55 -19.84
N LEU A 409 1.28 -1.42 -19.00
CA LEU A 409 2.08 -1.04 -17.82
C LEU A 409 3.53 -1.42 -18.03
N LEU A 410 4.44 -0.48 -17.80
CA LEU A 410 5.88 -0.69 -17.74
C LEU A 410 6.36 -0.70 -16.30
N PHE A 411 7.16 -1.69 -15.96
CA PHE A 411 7.67 -1.92 -14.62
C PHE A 411 9.19 -1.87 -14.67
N ILE A 412 9.80 -0.90 -13.99
CA ILE A 412 11.25 -0.79 -13.89
C ILE A 412 11.62 -0.62 -12.41
N ARG A 413 12.46 -1.52 -11.89
CA ARG A 413 12.86 -1.56 -10.49
C ARG A 413 14.38 -1.55 -10.35
N PRO A 414 14.97 -0.69 -9.50
CA PRO A 414 16.35 -0.83 -9.03
C PRO A 414 16.54 -1.93 -7.96
#